data_AF-A0A1H0D537-F1
#
_entry.id   AF-A0A1H0D537-F1
#
_cell.length_a   1.000
_cell.length_b   1.000
_cell.length_c   1.000
_cell.angle_alpha   90.00
_cell.angle_beta   90.00
_cell.angle_gamma   90.00
#
_symmetry.space_group_name_H-M   'P 1'
#
loop_
_entity.id
_entity.type
_entity.pdbx_description
1 polymer ?
#
loop_
_entity_poly.entity_id
_entity_poly.type
_entity_poly.pdbx_seq_one_letter_code
_entity_poly.pdbx_strand_id
1 'polypeptide(L)'
;MTTWDEFAALIRDAGDPRSPRAQQRIYELVVDTPPDAEAMSASAVPGAEALAAVDRTWLAGLGEDPTRMRDEIDAAIAACRTLRRHAGLSALPLRYAEVELYAYYGQRDDALEHLRVARLFSFDTVDVDATLATARIHGDYSGVIRTTTAVPTRPDADPAATALGLAASLLPYLAQRRRVEAEDALAALGQVDIPTALRLRLLGDELEYLGLSGQWERGLARLRHTDAVTDEASAWSLLNAAVGVSLVLREANRAGYGSNAIGSSLRWDNPWAAPPAVTGWDTVVHAYDAVTAFARALAARFDGRNGNNAISYRTESRMAAEAAGLAARSYGTVTGPADARGATSRKTLLKNVNQLLVLARGYGLEAVRERALVTAETISRSLSEETDDSQLEAIVDLRIAFARLLLELGADERAEREALDTTELCLSQGWVELACASLATAARATHVRGDRAATATHCERMGELMDTWPMGRVGERIGTLVEAVGRPETSCLALAILAERLAAGAAEDHSRAAAAREACKRCREQLDCSKTPPEGVLARVQAVEEAIAPYGRGRGGRHRADPAQAPETGQ
;
A
#
# COMPACT_ATOMS: atom_id res chain seq x y z
N MET A 1 28.39 2.27 -18.28
CA MET A 1 27.58 1.72 -17.18
C MET A 1 27.28 2.87 -16.26
N THR A 2 26.01 3.08 -15.93
CA THR A 2 25.52 4.22 -15.15
C THR A 2 25.83 3.99 -13.67
N THR A 3 26.45 4.95 -13.00
CA THR A 3 26.65 4.89 -11.54
C THR A 3 25.34 5.18 -10.80
N TRP A 4 25.24 4.82 -9.51
CA TRP A 4 24.04 5.09 -8.71
C TRP A 4 23.76 6.59 -8.52
N ASP A 5 24.80 7.43 -8.42
CA ASP A 5 24.65 8.88 -8.32
C ASP A 5 24.15 9.50 -9.63
N GLU A 6 24.69 9.04 -10.77
CA GLU A 6 24.21 9.41 -12.09
C GLU A 6 22.77 8.94 -12.31
N PHE A 7 22.42 7.72 -11.89
CA PHE A 7 21.06 7.21 -11.94
C PHE A 7 20.09 8.10 -11.16
N ALA A 8 20.46 8.49 -9.93
CA ALA A 8 19.62 9.37 -9.11
C ALA A 8 19.40 10.74 -9.79
N ALA A 9 20.43 11.30 -10.43
CA ALA A 9 20.32 12.55 -11.19
C ALA A 9 19.43 12.39 -12.43
N LEU A 10 19.63 11.33 -13.21
CA LEU A 10 18.84 11.03 -14.41
C LEU A 10 17.36 10.82 -14.11
N ILE A 11 17.03 10.19 -12.99
CA ILE A 11 15.64 10.04 -12.53
C ILE A 11 15.02 11.41 -12.20
N ARG A 12 15.73 12.29 -11.49
CA ARG A 12 15.24 13.64 -11.18
C ARG A 12 15.06 14.50 -12.43
N ASP A 13 15.92 14.31 -13.43
CA ASP A 13 15.89 15.07 -14.68
C ASP A 13 14.98 14.45 -15.75
N ALA A 14 14.30 13.33 -15.46
CA ALA A 14 13.47 12.62 -16.42
C ALA A 14 12.26 13.43 -16.92
N GLY A 15 11.73 14.34 -16.07
CA GLY A 15 10.54 15.15 -16.30
C GLY A 15 9.32 14.67 -15.51
N ASP A 16 8.11 15.15 -15.86
CA ASP A 16 6.87 14.70 -15.22
C ASP A 16 6.60 13.22 -15.57
N PRO A 17 6.54 12.29 -14.60
CA PRO A 17 6.33 10.86 -14.81
C PRO A 17 4.97 10.51 -15.46
N ARG A 18 4.06 11.48 -15.60
CA ARG A 18 2.80 11.33 -16.33
C ARG A 18 2.96 11.50 -17.85
N SER A 19 4.04 12.13 -18.31
CA SER A 19 4.29 12.33 -19.73
C SER A 19 4.85 11.04 -20.37
N PRO A 20 4.40 10.64 -21.58
CA PRO A 20 4.92 9.45 -22.26
C PRO A 20 6.45 9.49 -22.46
N ARG A 21 7.01 10.68 -22.68
CA ARG A 21 8.46 10.87 -22.84
C ARG A 21 9.24 10.57 -21.56
N ALA A 22 8.78 11.08 -20.41
CA ALA A 22 9.42 10.77 -19.13
C ALA A 22 9.21 9.30 -18.76
N GLN A 23 8.02 8.75 -19.02
CA GLN A 23 7.73 7.34 -18.78
C GLN A 23 8.70 6.43 -19.52
N GLN A 24 8.98 6.71 -20.79
CA GLN A 24 9.94 5.95 -21.59
C GLN A 24 11.36 6.08 -21.05
N ARG A 25 11.81 7.29 -20.70
CA ARG A 25 13.14 7.51 -20.11
C ARG A 25 13.33 6.76 -18.80
N ILE A 26 12.35 6.81 -17.90
CA ILE A 26 12.43 6.10 -16.61
C ILE A 26 12.44 4.59 -16.86
N TYR A 27 11.66 4.09 -17.82
CA TYR A 27 11.66 2.68 -18.19
C TYR A 27 13.02 2.21 -18.70
N GLU A 28 13.65 2.97 -19.60
CA GLU A 28 15.00 2.68 -20.09
C GLU A 28 16.02 2.64 -18.95
N LEU A 29 15.94 3.57 -17.98
CA LEU A 29 16.85 3.63 -16.84
C LEU A 29 16.64 2.51 -15.82
N VAL A 30 15.39 2.09 -15.58
CA VAL A 30 15.03 1.15 -14.50
C VAL A 30 14.98 -0.30 -14.99
N VAL A 31 14.57 -0.54 -16.23
CA VAL A 31 14.29 -1.87 -16.76
C VAL A 31 15.31 -2.29 -17.82
N ASP A 32 15.55 -1.45 -18.84
CA ASP A 32 16.41 -1.83 -19.98
C ASP A 32 17.91 -1.69 -19.65
N THR A 33 18.28 -0.65 -18.89
CA THR A 33 19.67 -0.35 -18.53
C THR A 33 19.84 -0.06 -17.03
N PRO A 34 19.45 -1.01 -16.16
CA PRO A 34 19.57 -0.79 -14.73
C PRO A 34 21.05 -0.63 -14.32
N PRO A 35 21.33 0.16 -13.27
CA PRO A 35 22.65 0.19 -12.64
C PRO A 35 23.04 -1.22 -12.12
N ASP A 36 24.35 -1.46 -12.05
CA ASP A 36 24.91 -2.81 -11.88
C ASP A 36 24.49 -3.49 -10.56
N ALA A 37 23.85 -4.66 -10.67
CA ALA A 37 23.23 -5.37 -9.54
C ALA A 37 24.23 -5.99 -8.56
N GLU A 38 25.46 -6.27 -8.99
CA GLU A 38 26.53 -6.77 -8.11
C GLU A 38 27.03 -5.70 -7.12
N ALA A 39 26.65 -4.42 -7.32
CA ALA A 39 27.06 -3.27 -6.50
C ALA A 39 25.90 -2.65 -5.69
N MET A 40 24.89 -3.44 -5.31
CA MET A 40 23.84 -3.00 -4.37
C MET A 40 24.39 -2.84 -2.95
N SER A 41 25.16 -1.76 -2.78
CA SER A 41 25.79 -1.32 -1.53
C SER A 41 25.09 -0.08 -0.98
N ALA A 42 25.62 0.54 0.08
CA ALA A 42 25.12 1.82 0.60
C ALA A 42 25.02 2.93 -0.48
N SER A 43 25.77 2.83 -1.58
CA SER A 43 25.67 3.78 -2.70
C SER A 43 24.37 3.69 -3.52
N ALA A 44 23.59 2.60 -3.39
CA ALA A 44 22.33 2.44 -4.11
C ALA A 44 21.14 3.18 -3.47
N VAL A 45 21.26 3.56 -2.19
CA VAL A 45 20.17 4.18 -1.40
C VAL A 45 19.70 5.50 -2.03
N PRO A 46 20.56 6.46 -2.41
CA PRO A 46 20.11 7.71 -3.02
C PRO A 46 19.38 7.51 -4.36
N GLY A 47 19.79 6.51 -5.15
CA GLY A 47 19.12 6.14 -6.39
C GLY A 47 17.73 5.56 -6.15
N ALA A 48 17.60 4.66 -5.17
CA ALA A 48 16.32 4.10 -4.78
C ALA A 48 15.37 5.15 -4.19
N GLU A 49 15.87 6.10 -3.39
CA GLU A 49 15.09 7.22 -2.86
C GLU A 49 14.59 8.15 -3.97
N ALA A 50 15.45 8.47 -4.95
CA ALA A 50 15.07 9.28 -6.11
C ALA A 50 13.96 8.61 -6.93
N LEU A 51 14.08 7.30 -7.19
CA LEU A 51 13.03 6.53 -7.87
C LEU A 51 11.75 6.44 -7.03
N ALA A 52 11.87 6.22 -5.72
CA ALA A 52 10.72 6.10 -4.82
C ALA A 52 9.86 7.38 -4.72
N ALA A 53 10.40 8.53 -5.11
CA ALA A 53 9.67 9.79 -5.20
C ALA A 53 8.73 9.86 -6.40
N VAL A 54 8.99 9.08 -7.47
CA VAL A 54 8.24 9.17 -8.75
C VAL A 54 7.60 7.86 -9.19
N ASP A 55 8.06 6.72 -8.65
CA ASP A 55 7.71 5.38 -9.17
C ASP A 55 6.21 5.08 -9.17
N ARG A 56 5.47 5.45 -8.13
CA ARG A 56 4.02 5.22 -8.09
C ARG A 56 3.34 5.88 -9.27
N THR A 57 3.58 7.18 -9.45
CA THR A 57 2.98 7.98 -10.52
C THR A 57 3.42 7.46 -11.88
N TRP A 58 4.70 7.11 -12.01
CA TRP A 58 5.27 6.54 -13.24
C TRP A 58 4.61 5.20 -13.59
N LEU A 59 4.57 4.25 -12.65
CA LEU A 59 4.03 2.90 -12.84
C LEU A 59 2.54 2.93 -13.16
N ALA A 60 1.76 3.75 -12.43
CA ALA A 60 0.34 3.96 -12.78
C ALA A 60 0.21 4.54 -14.20
N GLY A 61 1.08 5.49 -14.55
CA GLY A 61 1.13 6.11 -15.88
C GLY A 61 1.47 5.15 -17.02
N LEU A 62 2.28 4.11 -16.78
CA LEU A 62 2.58 3.08 -17.79
C LEU A 62 1.32 2.38 -18.31
N GLY A 63 0.27 2.30 -17.49
CA GLY A 63 -1.01 1.74 -17.88
C GLY A 63 -1.76 2.58 -18.92
N GLU A 64 -1.40 3.85 -19.09
CA GLU A 64 -2.02 4.77 -20.05
C GLU A 64 -1.52 4.57 -21.50
N ASP A 65 -0.53 3.69 -21.72
CA ASP A 65 -0.05 3.27 -23.03
C ASP A 65 -0.71 1.94 -23.46
N PRO A 66 -1.57 1.93 -24.49
CA PRO A 66 -2.24 0.73 -24.95
C PRO A 66 -1.33 -0.23 -25.72
N THR A 67 -0.07 0.14 -25.99
CA THR A 67 0.91 -0.73 -26.67
C THR A 67 1.86 -1.44 -25.71
N ARG A 68 1.96 -0.97 -24.47
CA ARG A 68 2.82 -1.55 -23.44
C ARG A 68 2.15 -2.73 -22.76
N MET A 69 2.71 -3.92 -22.92
CA MET A 69 2.12 -5.16 -22.44
C MET A 69 2.13 -5.24 -20.91
N ARG A 70 1.24 -6.08 -20.36
CA ARG A 70 1.15 -6.27 -18.91
C ARG A 70 2.46 -6.79 -18.32
N ASP A 71 3.10 -7.74 -18.98
CA ASP A 71 4.38 -8.32 -18.53
C ASP A 71 5.50 -7.27 -18.43
N GLU A 72 5.50 -6.25 -19.30
CA GLU A 72 6.46 -5.14 -19.25
C GLU A 72 6.20 -4.23 -18.04
N ILE A 73 4.93 -3.97 -17.73
CA ILE A 73 4.53 -3.21 -16.54
C ILE A 73 4.88 -4.00 -15.27
N ASP A 74 4.61 -5.30 -15.26
CA ASP A 74 4.94 -6.19 -14.14
C ASP A 74 6.47 -6.27 -13.91
N ALA A 75 7.26 -6.25 -14.99
CA ALA A 75 8.72 -6.16 -14.92
C ALA A 75 9.18 -4.84 -14.29
N ALA A 76 8.58 -3.71 -14.68
CA ALA A 76 8.87 -2.40 -14.07
C ALA A 76 8.52 -2.37 -12.57
N ILE A 77 7.35 -2.91 -12.19
CA ILE A 77 6.95 -3.04 -10.78
C ILE A 77 7.95 -3.91 -10.01
N ALA A 78 8.37 -5.04 -10.57
CA ALA A 78 9.34 -5.94 -9.94
C ALA A 78 10.71 -5.25 -9.75
N ALA A 79 11.17 -4.47 -10.72
CA ALA A 79 12.39 -3.68 -10.62
C ALA A 79 12.30 -2.64 -9.48
N CYS A 80 11.24 -1.82 -9.45
CA CYS A 80 10.99 -0.86 -8.36
C CYS A 80 10.92 -1.55 -6.99
N ARG A 81 10.22 -2.68 -6.91
CA ARG A 81 10.08 -3.45 -5.67
C ARG A 81 11.42 -3.97 -5.17
N THR A 82 12.29 -4.38 -6.08
CA THR A 82 13.65 -4.84 -5.73
C THR A 82 14.47 -3.68 -5.18
N LEU A 83 14.50 -2.54 -5.88
CA LEU A 83 15.24 -1.35 -5.43
C LEU A 83 14.74 -0.82 -4.08
N ARG A 84 13.42 -0.74 -3.88
CA ARG A 84 12.83 -0.32 -2.60
C ARG A 84 13.21 -1.25 -1.46
N ARG A 85 13.13 -2.58 -1.66
CA ARG A 85 13.53 -3.57 -0.63
C ARG A 85 14.98 -3.37 -0.20
N HIS A 86 15.88 -3.17 -1.16
CA HIS A 86 17.29 -2.96 -0.87
C HIS A 86 17.58 -1.67 -0.10
N ALA A 87 16.79 -0.62 -0.33
CA ALA A 87 16.88 0.63 0.40
C ALA A 87 16.05 0.67 1.69
N GLY A 88 15.39 -0.43 2.08
CA GLY A 88 14.50 -0.46 3.25
C GLY A 88 13.25 0.42 3.09
N LEU A 89 12.87 0.77 1.86
CA LEU A 89 11.74 1.63 1.56
C LEU A 89 10.43 0.84 1.46
N SER A 90 9.34 1.47 1.88
CA SER A 90 8.01 0.86 1.88
C SER A 90 7.56 0.40 0.50
N ALA A 91 7.01 -0.80 0.37
CA ALA A 91 6.41 -1.27 -0.88
C ALA A 91 4.97 -0.78 -1.13
N LEU A 92 4.37 -0.07 -0.16
CA LEU A 92 2.98 0.36 -0.20
C LEU A 92 2.63 1.24 -1.44
N PRO A 93 3.45 2.23 -1.85
CA PRO A 93 3.12 3.03 -3.04
C PRO A 93 3.01 2.20 -4.31
N LEU A 94 3.79 1.12 -4.44
CA LEU A 94 3.72 0.21 -5.58
C LEU A 94 2.40 -0.57 -5.61
N ARG A 95 1.88 -0.96 -4.44
CA ARG A 95 0.57 -1.62 -4.33
C ARG A 95 -0.56 -0.68 -4.74
N TYR A 96 -0.45 0.61 -4.42
CA TYR A 96 -1.44 1.58 -4.88
C TYR A 96 -1.33 1.85 -6.39
N ALA A 97 -0.13 1.87 -6.96
CA ALA A 97 0.02 1.93 -8.41
C ALA A 97 -0.63 0.73 -9.11
N GLU A 98 -0.48 -0.49 -8.56
CA GLU A 98 -1.20 -1.70 -9.04
C GLU A 98 -2.73 -1.51 -9.00
N VAL A 99 -3.27 -0.92 -7.93
CA VAL A 99 -4.71 -0.62 -7.82
C VAL A 99 -5.14 0.36 -8.92
N GLU A 100 -4.37 1.42 -9.16
CA GLU A 100 -4.65 2.41 -10.19
C GLU A 100 -4.58 1.80 -11.60
N LEU A 101 -3.67 0.86 -11.85
CA LEU A 101 -3.51 0.18 -13.13
C LEU A 101 -4.76 -0.59 -13.58
N TYR A 102 -5.53 -1.13 -12.63
CA TYR A 102 -6.79 -1.82 -12.95
C TYR A 102 -7.82 -0.90 -13.63
N ALA A 103 -7.72 0.42 -13.45
CA ALA A 103 -8.54 1.38 -14.18
C ALA A 103 -8.32 1.29 -15.70
N TYR A 104 -7.07 1.05 -16.12
CA TYR A 104 -6.65 0.93 -17.52
C TYR A 104 -6.79 -0.49 -18.06
N TYR A 105 -6.75 -1.51 -17.20
CA TYR A 105 -7.08 -2.89 -17.56
C TYR A 105 -8.58 -3.14 -17.71
N GLY A 106 -9.43 -2.23 -17.20
CA GLY A 106 -10.88 -2.40 -17.18
C GLY A 106 -11.38 -3.47 -16.21
N GLN A 107 -10.55 -3.81 -15.21
CA GLN A 107 -10.76 -4.87 -14.24
C GLN A 107 -11.34 -4.29 -12.94
N ARG A 108 -12.66 -4.08 -12.94
CA ARG A 108 -13.36 -3.35 -11.87
C ARG A 108 -13.28 -4.06 -10.53
N ASP A 109 -13.60 -5.34 -10.51
CA ASP A 109 -13.69 -6.11 -9.27
C ASP A 109 -12.30 -6.32 -8.64
N ASP A 110 -11.31 -6.60 -9.46
CA ASP A 110 -9.90 -6.71 -9.03
C ASP A 110 -9.40 -5.40 -8.42
N ALA A 111 -9.77 -4.23 -8.99
CA ALA A 111 -9.39 -2.93 -8.41
C ALA A 111 -9.90 -2.77 -6.96
N LEU A 112 -11.15 -3.18 -6.70
CA LEU A 112 -11.75 -3.09 -5.37
C LEU A 112 -11.09 -4.06 -4.39
N GLU A 113 -10.88 -5.31 -4.82
CA GLU A 113 -10.21 -6.32 -4.00
C GLU A 113 -8.79 -5.86 -3.64
N HIS A 114 -8.01 -5.42 -4.63
CA HIS A 114 -6.65 -4.96 -4.41
C HIS A 114 -6.59 -3.67 -3.59
N LEU A 115 -7.56 -2.75 -3.70
CA LEU A 115 -7.64 -1.58 -2.83
C LEU A 115 -7.86 -2.01 -1.37
N ARG A 116 -8.74 -2.98 -1.11
CA ARG A 116 -8.97 -3.52 0.24
C ARG A 116 -7.71 -4.16 0.79
N VAL A 117 -7.02 -4.96 -0.03
CA VAL A 117 -5.74 -5.55 0.34
C VAL A 117 -4.72 -4.45 0.64
N ALA A 118 -4.54 -3.46 -0.23
CA ALA A 118 -3.56 -2.38 -0.04
C ALA A 118 -3.83 -1.56 1.24
N ARG A 119 -5.09 -1.33 1.61
CA ARG A 119 -5.46 -0.67 2.88
C ARG A 119 -5.02 -1.44 4.12
N LEU A 120 -4.80 -2.75 4.03
CA LEU A 120 -4.19 -3.51 5.12
C LEU A 120 -2.71 -3.17 5.33
N PHE A 121 -2.05 -2.56 4.35
CA PHE A 121 -0.65 -2.16 4.45
C PHE A 121 -0.48 -0.70 4.85
N SER A 122 -1.57 0.11 4.85
CA SER A 122 -1.55 1.52 5.26
C SER A 122 -1.86 1.75 6.74
N PHE A 123 -1.47 2.93 7.23
CA PHE A 123 -1.58 3.36 8.63
C PHE A 123 -2.68 4.41 8.83
N ASP A 124 -3.94 3.98 8.69
CA ASP A 124 -5.18 4.75 8.89
C ASP A 124 -5.48 5.89 7.91
N THR A 125 -4.52 6.32 7.08
CA THR A 125 -4.77 7.29 6.01
C THR A 125 -5.32 6.59 4.77
N VAL A 126 -6.50 7.06 4.33
CA VAL A 126 -7.06 6.63 3.04
C VAL A 126 -6.20 7.21 1.93
N ASP A 127 -5.64 6.32 1.12
CA ASP A 127 -4.94 6.73 -0.08
C ASP A 127 -5.91 7.32 -1.11
N VAL A 128 -5.71 8.60 -1.45
CA VAL A 128 -6.63 9.39 -2.27
C VAL A 128 -6.66 8.86 -3.70
N ASP A 129 -5.52 8.72 -4.35
CA ASP A 129 -5.47 8.43 -5.80
C ASP A 129 -5.98 7.02 -6.11
N ALA A 130 -5.57 6.01 -5.35
CA ALA A 130 -6.04 4.63 -5.54
C ALA A 130 -7.54 4.49 -5.21
N THR A 131 -8.00 5.21 -4.17
CA THR A 131 -9.43 5.24 -3.83
C THR A 131 -10.23 5.95 -4.93
N LEU A 132 -9.73 7.06 -5.47
CA LEU A 132 -10.38 7.78 -6.58
C LEU A 132 -10.41 6.95 -7.86
N ALA A 133 -9.31 6.28 -8.22
CA ALA A 133 -9.26 5.39 -9.38
C ALA A 133 -10.31 4.29 -9.28
N THR A 134 -10.40 3.64 -8.11
CA THR A 134 -11.38 2.59 -7.82
C THR A 134 -12.82 3.13 -7.82
N ALA A 135 -13.09 4.28 -7.18
CA ALA A 135 -14.41 4.91 -7.19
C ALA A 135 -14.85 5.25 -8.62
N ARG A 136 -13.96 5.84 -9.43
CA ARG A 136 -14.25 6.27 -10.80
C ARG A 136 -14.55 5.09 -11.72
N ILE A 137 -13.80 3.99 -11.63
CA ILE A 137 -14.07 2.80 -12.46
C ILE A 137 -15.39 2.13 -12.05
N HIS A 138 -15.77 2.21 -10.78
CA HIS A 138 -17.05 1.68 -10.29
C HIS A 138 -18.26 2.60 -10.50
N GLY A 139 -18.03 3.88 -10.79
CA GLY A 139 -19.09 4.89 -10.85
C GLY A 139 -19.61 5.31 -9.46
N ASP A 140 -18.84 5.04 -8.39
CA ASP A 140 -19.18 5.39 -7.01
C ASP A 140 -19.01 6.90 -6.77
N TYR A 141 -20.00 7.68 -7.21
CA TYR A 141 -19.97 9.14 -7.12
C TYR A 141 -19.92 9.66 -5.67
N SER A 142 -20.60 8.98 -4.74
CA SER A 142 -20.55 9.34 -3.32
C SER A 142 -19.17 9.08 -2.73
N GLY A 143 -18.53 7.98 -3.12
CA GLY A 143 -17.15 7.65 -2.81
C GLY A 143 -16.16 8.69 -3.31
N VAL A 144 -16.30 9.11 -4.58
CA VAL A 144 -15.47 10.19 -5.15
C VAL A 144 -15.58 11.46 -4.32
N ILE A 145 -16.79 11.95 -4.06
CA ILE A 145 -16.99 13.18 -3.28
C ILE A 145 -16.34 13.04 -1.91
N ARG A 146 -16.66 11.98 -1.16
CA ARG A 146 -16.09 11.77 0.18
C ARG A 146 -14.57 11.82 0.16
N THR A 147 -13.94 11.13 -0.80
CA THR A 147 -12.48 11.10 -0.92
C THR A 147 -11.91 12.47 -1.28
N THR A 148 -12.48 13.17 -2.26
CA THR A 148 -12.01 14.52 -2.67
C THR A 148 -12.20 15.57 -1.59
N THR A 149 -13.24 15.47 -0.74
CA THR A 149 -13.51 16.45 0.32
C THR A 149 -12.79 16.15 1.64
N ALA A 150 -12.32 14.91 1.84
CA ALA A 150 -11.70 14.48 3.09
C ALA A 150 -10.24 14.98 3.24
N VAL A 151 -9.58 15.30 2.13
CA VAL A 151 -8.18 15.73 2.15
C VAL A 151 -8.08 17.21 1.77
N PRO A 152 -7.59 18.08 2.68
CA PRO A 152 -7.37 19.48 2.34
C PRO A 152 -6.27 19.58 1.29
N THR A 153 -6.64 20.01 0.08
CA THR A 153 -5.70 20.24 -1.02
C THR A 153 -5.07 21.62 -0.90
N ARG A 154 -3.75 21.70 -1.10
CA ARG A 154 -3.02 22.96 -1.22
C ARG A 154 -2.50 23.06 -2.65
N PRO A 155 -3.10 23.89 -3.52
CA PRO A 155 -2.75 23.94 -4.95
C PRO A 155 -1.27 24.24 -5.19
N ASP A 156 -0.64 25.06 -4.33
CA ASP A 156 0.77 25.40 -4.45
C ASP A 156 1.72 24.26 -4.05
N ALA A 157 1.24 23.31 -3.22
CA ALA A 157 2.06 22.19 -2.75
C ALA A 157 1.97 20.98 -3.68
N ASP A 158 0.79 20.72 -4.24
CA ASP A 158 0.57 19.67 -5.23
C ASP A 158 -0.53 20.09 -6.22
N PRO A 159 -0.17 20.81 -7.29
CA PRO A 159 -1.13 21.27 -8.29
C PRO A 159 -1.73 20.10 -9.08
N ALA A 160 -0.98 19.02 -9.28
CA ALA A 160 -1.43 17.85 -10.05
C ALA A 160 -2.56 17.11 -9.31
N ALA A 161 -2.34 16.75 -8.05
CA ALA A 161 -3.35 16.08 -7.24
C ALA A 161 -4.58 16.96 -7.02
N THR A 162 -4.37 18.27 -6.79
CA THR A 162 -5.46 19.23 -6.63
C THR A 162 -6.33 19.29 -7.89
N ALA A 163 -5.72 19.41 -9.07
CA ALA A 163 -6.44 19.47 -10.34
C ALA A 163 -7.21 18.17 -10.64
N LEU A 164 -6.58 17.00 -10.41
CA LEU A 164 -7.21 15.70 -10.58
C LEU A 164 -8.40 15.50 -9.63
N GLY A 165 -8.29 15.94 -8.38
CA GLY A 165 -9.37 15.88 -7.40
C GLY A 165 -10.56 16.77 -7.78
N LEU A 166 -10.29 18.03 -8.16
CA LEU A 166 -11.33 18.96 -8.62
C LEU A 166 -12.07 18.42 -9.85
N ALA A 167 -11.33 18.01 -10.89
CA ALA A 167 -11.93 17.47 -12.10
C ALA A 167 -12.72 16.17 -11.85
N ALA A 168 -12.22 15.27 -11.00
CA ALA A 168 -12.92 14.04 -10.64
C ALA A 168 -14.27 14.30 -9.95
N SER A 169 -14.43 15.43 -9.25
CA SER A 169 -15.65 15.78 -8.50
C SER A 169 -16.79 16.35 -9.35
N LEU A 170 -16.52 16.85 -10.57
CA LEU A 170 -17.49 17.55 -11.41
C LEU A 170 -18.75 16.72 -11.73
N LEU A 171 -18.56 15.51 -12.27
CA LEU A 171 -19.68 14.61 -12.59
C LEU A 171 -20.41 14.08 -11.36
N PRO A 172 -19.73 13.67 -10.27
CA PRO A 172 -20.39 13.39 -9.01
C PRO A 172 -21.29 14.50 -8.49
N TYR A 173 -20.83 15.76 -8.51
CA TYR A 173 -21.65 16.90 -8.10
C TYR A 173 -22.87 17.07 -9.00
N LEU A 174 -22.70 16.96 -10.32
CA LEU A 174 -23.81 16.97 -11.27
C LEU A 174 -24.83 15.85 -10.98
N ALA A 175 -24.36 14.63 -10.72
CA ALA A 175 -25.18 13.47 -10.41
C ALA A 175 -26.02 13.68 -9.13
N GLN A 176 -25.46 14.36 -8.13
CA GLN A 176 -26.13 14.71 -6.87
C GLN A 176 -26.95 16.01 -6.95
N ARG A 177 -27.07 16.64 -8.13
CA ARG A 177 -27.73 17.94 -8.34
C ARG A 177 -27.10 19.09 -7.54
N ARG A 178 -25.81 18.98 -7.23
CA ARG A 178 -24.99 19.96 -6.51
C ARG A 178 -24.27 20.88 -7.48
N ARG A 179 -25.04 21.62 -8.28
CA ARG A 179 -24.51 22.41 -9.41
C ARG A 179 -23.59 23.53 -8.96
N VAL A 180 -23.88 24.16 -7.83
CA VAL A 180 -23.05 25.27 -7.30
C VAL A 180 -21.65 24.76 -7.02
N GLU A 181 -21.54 23.63 -6.32
CA GLU A 181 -20.24 23.02 -6.00
C GLU A 181 -19.49 22.53 -7.23
N ALA A 182 -20.20 22.07 -8.27
CA ALA A 182 -19.58 21.73 -9.56
C ALA A 182 -19.00 22.97 -10.26
N GLU A 183 -19.72 24.09 -10.27
CA GLU A 183 -19.24 25.34 -10.85
C GLU A 183 -18.09 25.95 -10.05
N ASP A 184 -18.13 25.87 -8.72
CA ASP A 184 -17.04 26.30 -7.85
C ASP A 184 -15.78 25.46 -8.09
N ALA A 185 -15.91 24.14 -8.21
CA ALA A 185 -14.79 23.25 -8.54
C ALA A 185 -14.21 23.54 -9.93
N LEU A 186 -15.06 23.81 -10.92
CA LEU A 186 -14.64 24.18 -12.28
C LEU A 186 -13.92 25.55 -12.30
N ALA A 187 -14.40 26.52 -11.52
CA ALA A 187 -13.75 27.82 -11.37
C ALA A 187 -12.39 27.70 -10.67
N ALA A 188 -12.32 26.90 -9.60
CA ALA A 188 -11.07 26.63 -8.89
C ALA A 188 -10.03 25.92 -9.78
N LEU A 189 -10.47 24.98 -10.62
CA LEU A 189 -9.59 24.28 -11.57
C LEU A 189 -8.88 25.26 -12.52
N GLY A 190 -9.58 26.32 -12.95
CA GLY A 190 -9.01 27.39 -13.78
C GLY A 190 -7.95 28.27 -13.09
N GLN A 191 -7.78 28.13 -11.77
CA GLN A 191 -6.79 28.86 -10.98
C GLN A 191 -5.55 28.02 -10.63
N VAL A 192 -5.57 26.72 -10.93
CA VAL A 192 -4.44 25.82 -10.65
C VAL A 192 -3.42 25.89 -11.79
N ASP A 193 -2.14 25.90 -11.46
CA ASP A 193 -1.06 25.75 -12.44
C ASP A 193 -0.94 24.28 -12.89
N ILE A 194 -1.71 23.93 -13.92
CA ILE A 194 -1.86 22.54 -14.37
C ILE A 194 -0.61 22.07 -15.15
N PRO A 195 0.04 20.96 -14.74
CA PRO A 195 1.10 20.33 -15.50
C PRO A 195 0.67 19.99 -16.93
N THR A 196 1.55 20.23 -17.90
CA THR A 196 1.24 20.07 -19.33
C THR A 196 0.69 18.68 -19.66
N ALA A 197 1.28 17.62 -19.11
CA ALA A 197 0.83 16.23 -19.28
C ALA A 197 -0.63 15.96 -18.86
N LEU A 198 -1.20 16.77 -17.95
CA LEU A 198 -2.57 16.60 -17.45
C LEU A 198 -3.61 17.46 -18.18
N ARG A 199 -3.20 18.50 -18.91
CA ARG A 199 -4.13 19.50 -19.48
C ARG A 199 -5.21 18.88 -20.36
N LEU A 200 -4.83 17.98 -21.25
CA LEU A 200 -5.78 17.35 -22.16
C LEU A 200 -6.76 16.41 -21.45
N ARG A 201 -6.28 15.67 -20.43
CA ARG A 201 -7.12 14.80 -19.60
C ARG A 201 -8.17 15.61 -18.84
N LEU A 202 -7.75 16.70 -18.20
CA LEU A 202 -8.62 17.57 -17.42
C LEU A 202 -9.62 18.31 -18.31
N LEU A 203 -9.20 18.76 -19.50
CA LEU A 203 -10.12 19.30 -20.51
C LEU A 203 -11.22 18.28 -20.88
N GLY A 204 -10.88 16.99 -20.98
CA GLY A 204 -11.87 15.94 -21.20
C GLY A 204 -12.92 15.84 -20.09
N ASP A 205 -12.49 15.84 -18.82
CA ASP A 205 -13.39 15.82 -17.66
C ASP A 205 -14.25 17.12 -17.59
N GLU A 206 -13.67 18.29 -17.89
CA GLU A 206 -14.39 19.57 -18.00
C GLU A 206 -15.49 19.52 -19.09
N LEU A 207 -15.14 19.07 -20.29
CA LEU A 207 -16.06 19.03 -21.44
C LEU A 207 -17.17 17.98 -21.24
N GLU A 208 -16.87 16.84 -20.61
CA GLU A 208 -17.88 15.86 -20.23
C GLU A 208 -18.92 16.47 -19.27
N TYR A 209 -18.47 17.23 -18.26
CA TYR A 209 -19.37 17.97 -17.37
C TYR A 209 -20.18 19.04 -18.11
N LEU A 210 -19.54 19.86 -18.95
CA LEU A 210 -20.22 20.93 -19.69
C LEU A 210 -21.27 20.36 -20.66
N GLY A 211 -20.95 19.27 -21.37
CA GLY A 211 -21.90 18.57 -22.22
C GLY A 211 -23.09 18.03 -21.43
N LEU A 212 -22.84 17.25 -20.36
CA LEU A 212 -23.91 16.64 -19.58
C LEU A 212 -24.74 17.65 -18.76
N SER A 213 -24.17 18.80 -18.38
CA SER A 213 -24.93 19.88 -17.73
C SER A 213 -25.72 20.76 -18.71
N GLY A 214 -25.64 20.48 -20.02
CA GLY A 214 -26.32 21.22 -21.08
C GLY A 214 -25.65 22.55 -21.45
N GLN A 215 -24.43 22.80 -20.99
CA GLN A 215 -23.64 24.01 -21.24
C GLN A 215 -22.76 23.87 -22.49
N TRP A 216 -23.32 23.37 -23.58
CA TRP A 216 -22.56 23.02 -24.79
C TRP A 216 -21.94 24.24 -25.47
N GLU A 217 -22.54 25.43 -25.38
CA GLU A 217 -21.95 26.67 -25.90
C GLU A 217 -20.64 27.03 -25.19
N ARG A 218 -20.63 26.87 -23.85
CA ARG A 218 -19.44 27.07 -23.03
C ARG A 218 -18.39 25.99 -23.32
N GLY A 219 -18.84 24.76 -23.57
CA GLY A 219 -17.98 23.66 -24.02
C GLY A 219 -17.30 23.96 -25.36
N LEU A 220 -18.05 24.45 -26.36
CA LEU A 220 -17.50 24.85 -27.66
C LEU A 220 -16.54 26.04 -27.51
N ALA A 221 -16.89 27.04 -26.70
CA ALA A 221 -15.99 28.16 -26.41
C ALA A 221 -14.69 27.65 -25.78
N ARG A 222 -14.76 26.75 -24.81
CA ARG A 222 -13.59 26.13 -24.19
C ARG A 222 -12.72 25.42 -25.24
N LEU A 223 -13.31 24.60 -26.09
CA LEU A 223 -12.60 23.89 -27.17
C LEU A 223 -11.93 24.82 -28.19
N ARG A 224 -12.49 26.00 -28.43
CA ARG A 224 -11.94 27.01 -29.36
C ARG A 224 -10.79 27.82 -28.77
N HIS A 225 -10.75 27.94 -27.45
CA HIS A 225 -9.82 28.81 -26.74
C HIS A 225 -8.75 28.08 -25.94
N THR A 226 -8.81 26.75 -25.88
CA THR A 226 -7.79 25.90 -25.28
C THR A 226 -6.88 25.34 -26.36
N ASP A 227 -5.59 25.63 -26.26
CA ASP A 227 -4.59 25.00 -27.11
C ASP A 227 -4.38 23.54 -26.66
N ALA A 228 -4.82 22.59 -27.48
CA ALA A 228 -4.86 21.17 -27.16
C ALA A 228 -3.60 20.46 -27.67
N VAL A 229 -2.42 20.94 -27.25
CA VAL A 229 -1.13 20.32 -27.59
C VAL A 229 -1.10 18.87 -27.12
N THR A 230 -0.71 17.95 -28.00
CA THR A 230 -0.73 16.51 -27.73
C THR A 230 0.64 15.87 -27.49
N ASP A 231 1.74 16.63 -27.64
CA ASP A 231 3.12 16.11 -27.54
C ASP A 231 3.44 15.41 -26.20
N GLU A 232 2.74 15.80 -25.13
CA GLU A 232 2.88 15.19 -23.79
C GLU A 232 1.64 14.37 -23.37
N ALA A 233 0.64 14.23 -24.23
CA ALA A 233 -0.61 13.55 -23.89
C ALA A 233 -0.48 12.03 -24.03
N SER A 234 -0.90 11.32 -23.00
CA SER A 234 -1.07 9.86 -23.07
C SER A 234 -2.28 9.46 -23.93
N ALA A 235 -2.31 8.21 -24.38
CA ALA A 235 -3.47 7.67 -25.09
C ALA A 235 -4.75 7.73 -24.24
N TRP A 236 -4.62 7.56 -22.93
CA TRP A 236 -5.74 7.71 -21.99
C TRP A 236 -6.24 9.15 -21.90
N SER A 237 -5.34 10.14 -21.93
CA SER A 237 -5.70 11.56 -21.98
C SER A 237 -6.45 11.91 -23.26
N LEU A 238 -5.99 11.41 -24.41
CA LEU A 238 -6.66 11.56 -25.70
C LEU A 238 -8.05 10.92 -25.70
N LEU A 239 -8.18 9.71 -25.14
CA LEU A 239 -9.46 9.01 -25.03
C LEU A 239 -10.46 9.81 -24.16
N ASN A 240 -10.03 10.32 -23.00
CA ASN A 240 -10.89 11.13 -22.14
C ASN A 240 -11.32 12.44 -22.81
N ALA A 241 -10.39 13.12 -23.50
CA ALA A 241 -10.71 14.32 -24.28
C ALA A 241 -11.70 14.02 -25.39
N ALA A 242 -11.52 12.92 -26.13
CA ALA A 242 -12.43 12.50 -27.18
C ALA A 242 -13.86 12.26 -26.65
N VAL A 243 -13.99 11.62 -25.50
CA VAL A 243 -15.28 11.41 -24.83
C VAL A 243 -15.93 12.75 -24.47
N GLY A 244 -15.22 13.65 -23.79
CA GLY A 244 -15.74 14.96 -23.38
C GLY A 244 -16.17 15.82 -24.58
N VAL A 245 -15.31 15.89 -25.61
CA VAL A 245 -15.60 16.60 -26.87
C VAL A 245 -16.83 16.02 -27.56
N SER A 246 -16.95 14.68 -27.63
CA SER A 246 -18.10 14.04 -28.28
C SER A 246 -19.43 14.44 -27.64
N LEU A 247 -19.48 14.59 -26.31
CA LEU A 247 -20.70 14.98 -25.60
C LEU A 247 -21.08 16.42 -25.88
N VAL A 248 -20.13 17.35 -25.87
CA VAL A 248 -20.38 18.75 -26.24
C VAL A 248 -20.89 18.86 -27.68
N LEU A 249 -20.28 18.13 -28.62
CA LEU A 249 -20.70 18.15 -30.02
C LEU A 249 -22.09 17.50 -30.22
N ARG A 250 -22.37 16.41 -29.50
CA ARG A 250 -23.68 15.74 -29.50
C ARG A 250 -24.78 16.69 -29.01
N GLU A 251 -24.56 17.36 -27.88
CA GLU A 251 -25.54 18.30 -27.33
C GLU A 251 -25.71 19.54 -28.21
N ALA A 252 -24.63 20.06 -28.78
CA ALA A 252 -24.71 21.14 -29.78
C ALA A 252 -25.53 20.71 -31.01
N ASN A 253 -25.33 19.48 -31.51
CA ASN A 253 -26.11 18.94 -32.62
C ASN A 253 -27.59 18.78 -32.25
N ARG A 254 -27.91 18.25 -31.06
CA ARG A 254 -29.28 18.13 -30.54
C ARG A 254 -29.97 19.49 -30.40
N ALA A 255 -29.21 20.53 -30.08
CA ALA A 255 -29.69 21.92 -30.04
C ALA A 255 -29.86 22.57 -31.42
N GLY A 256 -29.63 21.83 -32.51
CA GLY A 256 -29.76 22.33 -33.89
C GLY A 256 -28.53 23.08 -34.40
N TYR A 257 -27.39 23.03 -33.69
CA TYR A 257 -26.16 23.71 -34.08
C TYR A 257 -25.25 22.87 -35.01
N GLY A 258 -25.71 21.68 -35.42
CA GLY A 258 -24.90 20.66 -36.13
C GLY A 258 -24.26 21.09 -37.45
N SER A 259 -24.92 21.96 -38.22
CA SER A 259 -24.42 22.44 -39.53
C SER A 259 -23.41 23.58 -39.43
N ASN A 260 -23.18 24.12 -38.24
CA ASN A 260 -22.26 25.22 -38.04
C ASN A 260 -20.81 24.71 -37.94
N ALA A 261 -19.88 25.58 -38.27
CA ALA A 261 -18.46 25.30 -38.11
C ALA A 261 -18.10 25.10 -36.62
N ILE A 262 -17.31 24.08 -36.33
CA ILE A 262 -16.81 23.83 -34.98
C ILE A 262 -15.93 24.98 -34.47
N GLY A 263 -15.15 25.61 -35.35
CA GLY A 263 -14.28 26.74 -35.03
C GLY A 263 -12.99 26.36 -34.31
N SER A 264 -12.67 25.07 -34.19
CA SER A 264 -11.44 24.53 -33.59
C SER A 264 -10.89 23.40 -34.45
N SER A 265 -9.56 23.26 -34.52
CA SER A 265 -8.93 22.15 -35.24
C SER A 265 -8.52 21.08 -34.26
N LEU A 266 -8.88 19.82 -34.53
CA LEU A 266 -8.54 18.66 -33.69
C LEU A 266 -7.47 17.83 -34.40
N ARG A 267 -6.21 18.24 -34.22
CA ARG A 267 -5.03 17.55 -34.76
C ARG A 267 -4.31 16.84 -33.64
N TRP A 268 -4.88 15.73 -33.22
CA TRP A 268 -4.38 14.92 -32.12
C TRP A 268 -3.40 13.85 -32.64
N ASP A 269 -2.25 14.32 -33.11
CA ASP A 269 -1.22 13.44 -33.67
C ASP A 269 -0.69 12.50 -32.58
N ASN A 270 -0.68 11.20 -32.89
CA ASN A 270 -0.36 10.15 -31.93
C ASN A 270 0.02 8.83 -32.65
N PRO A 271 0.74 7.91 -31.99
CA PRO A 271 1.14 6.64 -32.59
C PRO A 271 0.07 5.53 -32.53
N TRP A 272 -1.03 5.72 -31.82
CA TRP A 272 -1.96 4.63 -31.45
C TRP A 272 -3.16 4.50 -32.40
N ALA A 273 -3.72 5.62 -32.87
CA ALA A 273 -4.88 5.69 -33.73
C ALA A 273 -4.81 6.88 -34.71
N ALA A 274 -5.44 6.71 -35.88
CA ALA A 274 -5.55 7.79 -36.86
C ALA A 274 -6.25 9.01 -36.24
N PRO A 275 -5.67 10.21 -36.30
CA PRO A 275 -6.25 11.40 -35.68
C PRO A 275 -7.63 11.72 -36.31
N PRO A 276 -8.54 12.40 -35.58
CA PRO A 276 -9.87 12.72 -36.08
C PRO A 276 -9.86 13.65 -37.31
N ALA A 277 -8.73 14.29 -37.64
CA ALA A 277 -8.51 15.08 -38.84
C ALA A 277 -9.57 16.19 -39.07
N VAL A 278 -9.99 16.85 -37.99
CA VAL A 278 -11.00 17.93 -38.02
C VAL A 278 -10.32 19.29 -38.11
N THR A 279 -10.82 20.13 -39.01
CA THR A 279 -10.44 21.54 -39.17
C THR A 279 -11.51 22.46 -38.57
N GLY A 280 -11.13 23.71 -38.30
CA GLY A 280 -12.07 24.70 -37.76
C GLY A 280 -13.29 25.00 -38.62
N TRP A 281 -13.25 24.66 -39.91
CA TRP A 281 -14.35 24.87 -40.87
C TRP A 281 -15.31 23.69 -40.97
N ASP A 282 -14.94 22.52 -40.43
CA ASP A 282 -15.80 21.35 -40.46
C ASP A 282 -17.03 21.55 -39.60
N THR A 283 -18.13 20.91 -40.01
CA THR A 283 -19.39 20.99 -39.28
C THR A 283 -19.31 20.25 -37.94
N VAL A 284 -20.09 20.71 -36.96
CA VAL A 284 -20.21 20.04 -35.66
C VAL A 284 -20.60 18.57 -35.79
N VAL A 285 -21.49 18.22 -36.73
CA VAL A 285 -21.87 16.82 -37.00
C VAL A 285 -20.69 16.00 -37.52
N HIS A 286 -19.97 16.51 -38.52
CA HIS A 286 -18.78 15.82 -39.03
C HIS A 286 -17.73 15.62 -37.93
N ALA A 287 -17.48 16.64 -37.12
CA ALA A 287 -16.54 16.57 -36.02
C ALA A 287 -16.98 15.53 -34.96
N TYR A 288 -18.28 15.43 -34.68
CA TYR A 288 -18.82 14.42 -33.77
C TYR A 288 -18.54 12.99 -34.27
N ASP A 289 -18.82 12.72 -35.55
CA ASP A 289 -18.58 11.39 -36.13
C ASP A 289 -17.08 11.04 -36.12
N ALA A 290 -16.21 11.99 -36.48
CA ALA A 290 -14.76 11.80 -36.47
C ALA A 290 -14.20 11.55 -35.06
N VAL A 291 -14.62 12.34 -34.07
CA VAL A 291 -14.16 12.21 -32.68
C VAL A 291 -14.66 10.90 -32.04
N THR A 292 -15.91 10.51 -32.29
CA THR A 292 -16.42 9.23 -31.75
C THR A 292 -15.76 8.02 -32.42
N ALA A 293 -15.45 8.08 -33.72
CA ALA A 293 -14.67 7.06 -34.40
C ALA A 293 -13.24 6.95 -33.82
N PHE A 294 -12.61 8.08 -33.55
CA PHE A 294 -11.30 8.14 -32.89
C PHE A 294 -11.33 7.53 -31.48
N ALA A 295 -12.30 7.90 -30.65
CA ALA A 295 -12.46 7.36 -29.30
C ALA A 295 -12.62 5.82 -29.31
N ARG A 296 -13.44 5.29 -30.23
CA ARG A 296 -13.60 3.84 -30.43
C ARG A 296 -12.31 3.16 -30.84
N ALA A 297 -11.56 3.76 -31.77
CA ALA A 297 -10.29 3.22 -32.24
C ALA A 297 -9.26 3.12 -31.11
N LEU A 298 -9.14 4.16 -30.27
CA LEU A 298 -8.26 4.13 -29.09
C LEU A 298 -8.73 3.12 -28.04
N ALA A 299 -10.02 3.09 -27.72
CA ALA A 299 -10.57 2.14 -26.75
C ALA A 299 -10.32 0.69 -27.18
N ALA A 300 -10.47 0.38 -28.47
CA ALA A 300 -10.17 -0.93 -29.03
C ALA A 300 -8.69 -1.34 -28.88
N ARG A 301 -7.75 -0.38 -28.86
CA ARG A 301 -6.33 -0.69 -28.58
C ARG A 301 -6.11 -1.16 -27.15
N PHE A 302 -6.70 -0.46 -26.17
CA PHE A 302 -6.64 -0.87 -24.77
C PHE A 302 -7.27 -2.26 -24.58
N ASP A 303 -8.45 -2.47 -25.15
CA ASP A 303 -9.16 -3.75 -25.09
C ASP A 303 -8.36 -4.88 -25.73
N GLY A 304 -7.71 -4.64 -26.88
CA GLY A 304 -6.81 -5.57 -27.52
C GLY A 304 -5.61 -5.94 -26.64
N ARG A 305 -5.01 -4.97 -25.95
CA ARG A 305 -3.95 -5.20 -24.97
C ARG A 305 -4.44 -5.99 -23.75
N ASN A 306 -5.64 -5.66 -23.27
CA ASN A 306 -6.20 -6.23 -22.04
C ASN A 306 -6.85 -7.61 -22.25
N GLY A 307 -7.11 -8.01 -23.49
CA GLY A 307 -7.85 -9.22 -23.82
C GLY A 307 -9.33 -9.17 -23.38
N ASN A 308 -9.94 -7.99 -23.32
CA ASN A 308 -11.34 -7.79 -22.93
C ASN A 308 -12.02 -6.70 -23.78
N ASN A 309 -13.23 -6.25 -23.41
CA ASN A 309 -13.97 -5.18 -24.09
C ASN A 309 -14.40 -4.04 -23.14
N ALA A 310 -13.76 -3.97 -21.97
CA ALA A 310 -14.23 -3.15 -20.86
C ALA A 310 -14.05 -1.64 -21.16
N ILE A 311 -12.97 -1.26 -21.82
CA ILE A 311 -12.68 0.14 -22.15
C ILE A 311 -13.60 0.63 -23.26
N SER A 312 -13.85 -0.17 -24.31
CA SER A 312 -14.83 0.19 -25.35
C SER A 312 -16.24 0.29 -24.79
N TYR A 313 -16.68 -0.69 -23.98
CA TYR A 313 -18.00 -0.64 -23.35
C TYR A 313 -18.17 0.62 -22.48
N ARG A 314 -17.16 0.96 -21.67
CA ARG A 314 -17.16 2.16 -20.83
C ARG A 314 -17.15 3.44 -21.66
N THR A 315 -16.36 3.48 -22.73
CA THR A 315 -16.27 4.63 -23.65
C THR A 315 -17.61 4.89 -24.32
N GLU A 316 -18.25 3.87 -24.90
CA GLU A 316 -19.61 3.99 -25.46
C GLU A 316 -20.62 4.44 -24.41
N SER A 317 -20.58 3.84 -23.21
CA SER A 317 -21.48 4.20 -22.11
C SER A 317 -21.32 5.65 -21.64
N ARG A 318 -20.12 6.23 -21.75
CA ARG A 318 -19.86 7.65 -21.44
C ARG A 318 -20.30 8.56 -22.58
N MET A 319 -19.95 8.25 -23.83
CA MET A 319 -20.37 9.03 -24.99
C MET A 319 -21.90 9.02 -25.19
N ALA A 320 -22.59 7.98 -24.72
CA ALA A 320 -24.05 7.85 -24.73
C ALA A 320 -24.72 8.31 -23.42
N ALA A 321 -23.96 8.78 -22.42
CA ALA A 321 -24.51 9.13 -21.13
C ALA A 321 -25.52 10.30 -21.21
N GLU A 322 -26.46 10.31 -20.27
CA GLU A 322 -27.45 11.38 -20.08
C GLU A 322 -27.40 11.84 -18.63
N ALA A 323 -27.63 13.13 -18.38
CA ALA A 323 -27.59 13.71 -17.03
C ALA A 323 -28.52 12.98 -16.05
N ALA A 324 -29.73 12.64 -16.50
CA ALA A 324 -30.72 11.93 -15.69
C ALA A 324 -30.28 10.51 -15.28
N GLY A 325 -29.41 9.87 -16.06
CA GLY A 325 -28.90 8.53 -15.80
C GLY A 325 -27.74 8.47 -14.81
N LEU A 326 -27.19 9.63 -14.41
CA LEU A 326 -26.05 9.69 -13.48
C LEU A 326 -26.43 9.34 -12.04
N ALA A 327 -27.63 9.74 -11.59
CA ALA A 327 -28.09 9.52 -10.22
C ALA A 327 -28.23 8.03 -9.86
N ALA A 328 -28.56 7.17 -10.83
CA ALA A 328 -28.68 5.73 -10.62
C ALA A 328 -27.33 5.02 -10.33
N ARG A 329 -26.21 5.74 -10.44
CA ARG A 329 -24.84 5.21 -10.27
C ARG A 329 -24.26 5.49 -8.88
N SER A 330 -24.90 6.33 -8.04
CA SER A 330 -24.41 6.69 -6.71
C SER A 330 -24.74 5.64 -5.64
N TYR A 331 -24.09 4.49 -5.67
CA TYR A 331 -24.08 3.55 -4.53
C TYR A 331 -22.79 3.77 -3.74
N GLY A 332 -22.88 4.45 -2.60
CA GLY A 332 -21.74 4.88 -1.76
C GLY A 332 -20.97 3.77 -1.04
N THR A 333 -20.92 2.56 -1.60
CA THR A 333 -20.54 1.32 -0.92
C THR A 333 -19.20 0.75 -1.37
N VAL A 334 -18.62 1.25 -2.48
CA VAL A 334 -17.42 0.64 -3.08
C VAL A 334 -16.16 1.09 -2.34
N THR A 335 -16.03 2.39 -2.12
CA THR A 335 -14.83 2.95 -1.49
C THR A 335 -14.98 3.27 -0.01
N GLY A 336 -16.21 3.16 0.50
CA GLY A 336 -16.49 3.32 1.93
C GLY A 336 -16.02 2.13 2.74
N PRO A 337 -15.76 2.31 4.04
CA PRO A 337 -15.75 1.16 4.93
C PRO A 337 -17.06 0.41 4.72
N ALA A 338 -17.01 -0.91 4.55
CA ALA A 338 -18.21 -1.72 4.42
C ALA A 338 -19.20 -1.34 5.54
N ASP A 339 -20.46 -1.10 5.15
CA ASP A 339 -21.54 -0.58 6.00
C ASP A 339 -21.52 -1.12 7.44
N ALA A 340 -21.89 -0.22 8.35
CA ALA A 340 -22.06 -0.42 9.78
C ALA A 340 -22.92 -1.64 10.14
N ARG A 341 -22.34 -2.84 10.10
CA ARG A 341 -22.78 -3.96 10.93
C ARG A 341 -22.17 -3.69 12.30
N GLY A 342 -23.05 -3.47 13.28
CA GLY A 342 -22.75 -2.86 14.59
C GLY A 342 -21.46 -3.33 15.26
N ALA A 343 -20.93 -2.46 16.13
CA ALA A 343 -19.70 -2.67 16.90
C ALA A 343 -19.60 -4.10 17.41
N THR A 344 -18.79 -4.91 16.72
CA THR A 344 -18.52 -6.28 17.15
C THR A 344 -17.60 -6.19 18.36
N SER A 345 -17.96 -6.84 19.47
CA SER A 345 -17.16 -6.73 20.70
C SER A 345 -15.70 -7.17 20.44
N ARG A 346 -14.72 -6.45 20.99
CA ARG A 346 -13.29 -6.75 20.84
C ARG A 346 -12.93 -8.20 21.24
N LYS A 347 -13.64 -8.77 22.22
CA LYS A 347 -13.52 -10.19 22.61
C LYS A 347 -13.95 -11.15 21.50
N THR A 348 -15.03 -10.83 20.78
CA THR A 348 -15.48 -11.61 19.61
C THR A 348 -14.47 -11.53 18.48
N LEU A 349 -13.90 -10.34 18.25
CA LEU A 349 -12.84 -10.15 17.25
C LEU A 349 -11.60 -10.99 17.58
N LEU A 350 -11.13 -10.94 18.82
CA LEU A 350 -9.99 -11.75 19.29
C LEU A 350 -10.23 -13.25 19.05
N LYS A 351 -11.42 -13.75 19.42
CA LYS A 351 -11.80 -15.15 19.17
C LYS A 351 -11.77 -15.51 17.69
N ASN A 352 -12.29 -14.62 16.83
CA ASN A 352 -12.32 -14.81 15.39
C ASN A 352 -10.91 -14.86 14.78
N VAL A 353 -10.01 -13.96 15.20
CA VAL A 353 -8.61 -13.95 14.74
C VAL A 353 -7.88 -15.21 15.16
N ASN A 354 -8.00 -15.61 16.43
CA ASN A 354 -7.34 -16.81 16.92
C ASN A 354 -7.82 -18.06 16.16
N GLN A 355 -9.12 -18.16 15.88
CA GLN A 355 -9.64 -19.23 15.03
C GLN A 355 -9.04 -19.18 13.62
N LEU A 356 -8.94 -18.00 13.01
CA LEU A 356 -8.36 -17.83 11.68
C LEU A 356 -6.89 -18.21 11.63
N LEU A 357 -6.08 -17.79 12.62
CA LEU A 357 -4.66 -18.15 12.70
C LEU A 357 -4.46 -19.67 12.83
N VAL A 358 -5.33 -20.36 13.58
CA VAL A 358 -5.32 -21.83 13.68
C VAL A 358 -5.68 -22.47 12.34
N LEU A 359 -6.75 -22.00 11.68
CA LEU A 359 -7.18 -22.52 10.39
C LEU A 359 -6.13 -22.29 9.29
N ALA A 360 -5.54 -21.09 9.23
CA ALA A 360 -4.49 -20.74 8.29
C ALA A 360 -3.25 -21.64 8.47
N ARG A 361 -2.90 -22.02 9.71
CA ARG A 361 -1.80 -22.95 9.98
C ARG A 361 -2.08 -24.38 9.51
N GLY A 362 -3.34 -24.82 9.61
CA GLY A 362 -3.75 -26.18 9.26
C GLY A 362 -4.01 -26.37 7.76
N TYR A 363 -4.77 -25.46 7.15
CA TYR A 363 -5.27 -25.56 5.78
C TYR A 363 -4.56 -24.62 4.78
N GLY A 364 -3.68 -23.74 5.28
CA GLY A 364 -3.08 -22.67 4.48
C GLY A 364 -3.92 -21.40 4.49
N LEU A 365 -3.26 -20.25 4.33
CA LEU A 365 -3.91 -18.94 4.37
C LEU A 365 -4.93 -18.76 3.23
N GLU A 366 -4.63 -19.27 2.03
CA GLU A 366 -5.50 -19.11 0.85
C GLU A 366 -6.92 -19.63 1.10
N ALA A 367 -7.08 -20.70 1.90
CA ALA A 367 -8.39 -21.26 2.23
C ALA A 367 -9.26 -20.34 3.11
N VAL A 368 -8.66 -19.38 3.81
CA VAL A 368 -9.35 -18.45 4.72
C VAL A 368 -9.09 -16.98 4.39
N ARG A 369 -8.48 -16.69 3.24
CA ARG A 369 -7.96 -15.37 2.88
C ARG A 369 -9.02 -14.29 2.93
N GLU A 370 -10.16 -14.48 2.27
CA GLU A 370 -11.22 -13.47 2.27
C GLU A 370 -11.76 -13.18 3.68
N ARG A 371 -11.98 -14.24 4.48
CA ARG A 371 -12.42 -14.08 5.87
C ARG A 371 -11.35 -13.38 6.73
N ALA A 372 -10.07 -13.64 6.46
CA ALA A 372 -8.95 -12.98 7.12
C ALA A 372 -8.87 -11.48 6.77
N LEU A 373 -9.03 -11.13 5.49
CA LEU A 373 -9.06 -9.73 5.03
C LEU A 373 -10.19 -8.94 5.70
N VAL A 374 -11.42 -9.46 5.67
CA VAL A 374 -12.58 -8.82 6.29
C VAL A 374 -12.41 -8.67 7.82
N THR A 375 -11.82 -9.67 8.46
CA THR A 375 -11.54 -9.62 9.90
C THR A 375 -10.48 -8.57 10.23
N ALA A 376 -9.40 -8.50 9.43
CA ALA A 376 -8.34 -7.52 9.58
C ALA A 376 -8.86 -6.07 9.42
N GLU A 377 -9.70 -5.81 8.41
CA GLU A 377 -10.35 -4.52 8.20
C GLU A 377 -11.23 -4.12 9.39
N THR A 378 -12.01 -5.08 9.92
CA THR A 378 -12.89 -4.84 11.07
C THR A 378 -12.10 -4.50 12.34
N ILE A 379 -10.96 -5.18 12.56
CA ILE A 379 -10.10 -4.93 13.73
C ILE A 379 -9.39 -3.60 13.63
N SER A 380 -8.81 -3.28 12.47
CA SER A 380 -8.19 -1.99 12.19
C SER A 380 -9.10 -0.84 12.61
N ARG A 381 -10.38 -0.91 12.23
CA ARG A 381 -11.39 0.09 12.61
C ARG A 381 -11.70 0.07 14.10
N SER A 382 -11.87 -1.11 14.71
CA SER A 382 -12.17 -1.21 16.14
C SER A 382 -11.04 -0.67 17.03
N LEU A 383 -9.79 -0.73 16.54
CA LEU A 383 -8.60 -0.21 17.22
C LEU A 383 -8.38 1.29 17.00
N SER A 384 -9.01 1.90 16.00
CA SER A 384 -8.94 3.35 15.76
C SER A 384 -10.03 4.16 16.48
N GLU A 385 -11.05 3.49 17.03
CA GLU A 385 -12.06 4.11 17.89
C GLU A 385 -11.49 4.43 19.29
N GLU A 386 -11.92 5.55 19.89
CA GLU A 386 -11.49 5.98 21.24
C GLU A 386 -11.63 4.84 22.26
N THR A 387 -10.59 4.68 23.08
CA THR A 387 -10.43 3.55 24.00
C THR A 387 -10.47 3.97 25.46
N ASP A 388 -11.25 3.24 26.24
CA ASP A 388 -11.29 3.30 27.71
C ASP A 388 -10.21 2.38 28.31
N ASP A 389 -9.51 2.86 29.35
CA ASP A 389 -8.48 2.15 30.09
C ASP A 389 -8.97 0.81 30.67
N SER A 390 -10.29 0.69 30.94
CA SER A 390 -10.90 -0.55 31.43
C SER A 390 -10.79 -1.75 30.48
N GLN A 391 -10.43 -1.53 29.21
CA GLN A 391 -10.32 -2.56 28.18
C GLN A 391 -8.89 -2.87 27.75
N LEU A 392 -7.89 -2.32 28.44
CA LEU A 392 -6.50 -2.33 28.00
C LEU A 392 -5.94 -3.73 27.72
N GLU A 393 -6.20 -4.71 28.59
CA GLU A 393 -5.77 -6.11 28.40
C GLU A 393 -6.36 -6.71 27.10
N ALA A 394 -7.67 -6.53 26.89
CA ALA A 394 -8.34 -7.05 25.70
C ALA A 394 -7.88 -6.36 24.41
N ILE A 395 -7.46 -5.10 24.49
CA ILE A 395 -6.88 -4.35 23.38
C ILE A 395 -5.50 -4.89 23.05
N VAL A 396 -4.64 -5.09 24.05
CA VAL A 396 -3.30 -5.64 23.83
C VAL A 396 -3.38 -7.04 23.23
N ASP A 397 -4.22 -7.92 23.77
CA ASP A 397 -4.42 -9.26 23.20
C ASP A 397 -4.89 -9.21 21.75
N LEU A 398 -5.82 -8.30 21.44
CA LEU A 398 -6.32 -8.11 20.08
C LEU A 398 -5.24 -7.56 19.15
N ARG A 399 -4.44 -6.58 19.59
CA ARG A 399 -3.34 -6.00 18.81
C ARG A 399 -2.25 -7.02 18.53
N ILE A 400 -1.87 -7.83 19.52
CA ILE A 400 -0.91 -8.93 19.34
C ILE A 400 -1.44 -9.93 18.30
N ALA A 401 -2.70 -10.37 18.45
CA ALA A 401 -3.31 -11.30 17.49
C ALA A 401 -3.43 -10.69 16.09
N PHE A 402 -3.73 -9.39 16.01
CA PHE A 402 -3.84 -8.64 14.77
C PHE A 402 -2.49 -8.50 14.06
N ALA A 403 -1.41 -8.15 14.77
CA ALA A 403 -0.05 -8.09 14.21
C ALA A 403 0.36 -9.45 13.62
N ARG A 404 0.01 -10.57 14.28
CA ARG A 404 0.23 -11.91 13.72
C ARG A 404 -0.59 -12.14 12.46
N LEU A 405 -1.88 -11.76 12.46
CA LEU A 405 -2.74 -11.89 11.28
C LEU A 405 -2.19 -11.09 10.09
N LEU A 406 -1.69 -9.88 10.34
CA LEU A 406 -1.05 -9.03 9.34
C LEU A 406 0.20 -9.71 8.75
N LEU A 407 1.05 -10.34 9.56
CA LEU A 407 2.19 -11.14 9.06
C LEU A 407 1.76 -12.32 8.20
N GLU A 408 0.68 -13.02 8.57
CA GLU A 408 0.16 -14.10 7.73
C GLU A 408 -0.32 -13.54 6.38
N LEU A 409 -1.00 -12.39 6.39
CA LEU A 409 -1.45 -11.67 5.18
C LEU A 409 -0.32 -11.00 4.39
N GLY A 410 0.92 -11.06 4.87
CA GLY A 410 2.10 -10.44 4.26
C GLY A 410 2.18 -8.92 4.43
N ALA A 411 1.38 -8.33 5.33
CA ALA A 411 1.39 -6.91 5.69
C ALA A 411 2.49 -6.58 6.71
N ASP A 412 3.73 -6.93 6.37
CA ASP A 412 4.87 -6.97 7.31
C ASP A 412 5.22 -5.59 7.90
N GLU A 413 5.24 -4.53 7.09
CA GLU A 413 5.46 -3.15 7.56
C GLU A 413 4.42 -2.71 8.60
N ARG A 414 3.16 -3.05 8.35
CA ARG A 414 2.10 -2.73 9.29
C ARG A 414 2.18 -3.58 10.55
N ALA A 415 2.47 -4.87 10.40
CA ALA A 415 2.64 -5.77 11.53
C ALA A 415 3.79 -5.33 12.44
N GLU A 416 4.91 -4.89 11.86
CA GLU A 416 6.05 -4.35 12.62
C GLU A 416 5.62 -3.16 13.46
N ARG A 417 5.00 -2.15 12.85
CA ARG A 417 4.59 -0.95 13.58
C ARG A 417 3.53 -1.25 14.64
N GLU A 418 2.52 -2.06 14.31
CA GLU A 418 1.51 -2.48 15.29
C GLU A 418 2.16 -3.18 16.49
N ALA A 419 3.17 -4.01 16.25
CA ALA A 419 3.93 -4.67 17.29
C ALA A 419 4.82 -3.70 18.10
N LEU A 420 5.42 -2.69 17.48
CA LEU A 420 6.19 -1.65 18.17
C LEU A 420 5.29 -0.78 19.06
N ASP A 421 4.15 -0.31 18.54
CA ASP A 421 3.17 0.45 19.31
C ASP A 421 2.63 -0.38 20.49
N THR A 422 2.38 -1.67 20.27
CA THR A 422 1.97 -2.61 21.32
C THR A 422 3.08 -2.83 22.36
N THR A 423 4.35 -2.84 21.93
CA THR A 423 5.50 -2.95 22.85
C THR A 423 5.53 -1.76 23.80
N GLU A 424 5.41 -0.54 23.29
CA GLU A 424 5.40 0.68 24.11
C GLU A 424 4.22 0.69 25.10
N LEU A 425 3.04 0.28 24.63
CA LEU A 425 1.85 0.14 25.49
C LEU A 425 2.08 -0.87 26.61
N CYS A 426 2.62 -2.05 26.30
CA CYS A 426 2.91 -3.09 27.29
C CYS A 426 3.95 -2.63 28.33
N LEU A 427 4.99 -1.90 27.89
CA LEU A 427 6.01 -1.36 28.78
C LEU A 427 5.44 -0.33 29.75
N SER A 428 4.48 0.51 29.31
CA SER A 428 3.79 1.45 30.18
C SER A 428 3.04 0.78 31.34
N GLN A 429 2.63 -0.49 31.17
CA GLN A 429 1.91 -1.29 32.15
C GLN A 429 2.80 -2.31 32.90
N GLY A 430 4.09 -2.40 32.55
CA GLY A 430 5.02 -3.38 33.13
C GLY A 430 4.83 -4.81 32.61
N TRP A 431 4.17 -5.02 31.47
CA TRP A 431 3.94 -6.32 30.84
C TRP A 431 5.13 -6.73 29.94
N VAL A 432 6.27 -7.02 30.57
CA VAL A 432 7.54 -7.32 29.88
C VAL A 432 7.43 -8.53 28.94
N GLU A 433 6.65 -9.55 29.30
CA GLU A 433 6.43 -10.74 28.46
C GLU A 433 5.79 -10.40 27.12
N LEU A 434 4.74 -9.58 27.17
CA LEU A 434 3.96 -9.18 26.00
C LEU A 434 4.74 -8.17 25.15
N ALA A 435 5.54 -7.30 25.78
CA ALA A 435 6.47 -6.41 25.10
C ALA A 435 7.52 -7.22 24.32
N CYS A 436 8.15 -8.24 24.93
CA CYS A 436 9.11 -9.10 24.24
C CYS A 436 8.45 -9.94 23.14
N ALA A 437 7.23 -10.44 23.35
CA ALA A 437 6.48 -11.15 22.31
C ALA A 437 6.19 -10.27 21.09
N SER A 438 5.86 -9.01 21.34
CA SER A 438 5.60 -8.01 20.30
C SER A 438 6.90 -7.67 19.55
N LEU A 439 8.03 -7.47 20.23
CA LEU A 439 9.33 -7.29 19.58
C LEU A 439 9.77 -8.51 18.76
N ALA A 440 9.49 -9.73 19.23
CA ALA A 440 9.74 -10.94 18.44
C ALA A 440 8.90 -10.98 17.16
N THR A 441 7.66 -10.47 17.23
CA THR A 441 6.78 -10.30 16.06
C THR A 441 7.32 -9.24 15.10
N ALA A 442 7.81 -8.11 15.61
CA ALA A 442 8.47 -7.06 14.82
C ALA A 442 9.75 -7.56 14.13
N ALA A 443 10.60 -8.29 14.85
CA ALA A 443 11.81 -8.92 14.29
C ALA A 443 11.47 -9.93 13.19
N ARG A 444 10.38 -10.70 13.34
CA ARG A 444 9.88 -11.58 12.26
C ARG A 444 9.44 -10.77 11.05
N ALA A 445 8.74 -9.66 11.24
CA ALA A 445 8.28 -8.80 10.16
C ALA A 445 9.45 -8.31 9.30
N THR A 446 10.49 -7.78 9.94
CA THR A 446 11.69 -7.30 9.25
C THR A 446 12.49 -8.42 8.62
N HIS A 447 12.54 -9.59 9.25
CA HIS A 447 13.19 -10.78 8.71
C HIS A 447 12.53 -11.26 7.42
N VAL A 448 11.19 -11.33 7.37
CA VAL A 448 10.45 -11.72 6.16
C VAL A 448 10.68 -10.74 5.01
N ARG A 449 10.84 -9.44 5.31
CA ARG A 449 11.20 -8.42 4.30
C ARG A 449 12.66 -8.48 3.83
N GLY A 450 13.52 -9.23 4.53
CA GLY A 450 14.96 -9.29 4.26
C GLY A 450 15.78 -8.15 4.87
N ASP A 451 15.19 -7.33 5.75
CA ASP A 451 15.87 -6.24 6.45
C ASP A 451 16.64 -6.77 7.67
N ARG A 452 17.89 -7.17 7.42
CA ARG A 452 18.77 -7.76 8.44
C ARG A 452 19.15 -6.76 9.53
N ALA A 453 19.29 -5.48 9.20
CA ALA A 453 19.69 -4.45 10.15
C ALA A 453 18.58 -4.21 11.17
N ALA A 454 17.35 -3.95 10.70
CA ALA A 454 16.21 -3.76 11.60
C ALA A 454 15.91 -5.03 12.42
N THR A 455 16.06 -6.21 11.80
CA THR A 455 15.91 -7.49 12.54
C THR A 455 16.89 -7.60 13.71
N ALA A 456 18.16 -7.25 13.50
CA ALA A 456 19.17 -7.24 14.55
C ALA A 456 18.83 -6.24 15.65
N THR A 457 18.44 -5.01 15.29
CA THR A 457 18.02 -3.96 16.24
C THR A 457 16.85 -4.41 17.12
N HIS A 458 15.81 -5.03 16.53
CA HIS A 458 14.67 -5.54 17.30
C HIS A 458 15.06 -6.69 18.23
N CYS A 459 15.96 -7.57 17.80
CA CYS A 459 16.47 -8.66 18.63
C CYS A 459 17.35 -8.16 19.78
N GLU A 460 18.16 -7.13 19.55
CA GLU A 460 18.98 -6.48 20.57
C GLU A 460 18.11 -5.80 21.62
N ARG A 461 17.15 -4.96 21.21
CA ARG A 461 16.17 -4.30 22.09
C ARG A 461 15.37 -5.32 22.91
N MET A 462 14.99 -6.45 22.32
CA MET A 462 14.35 -7.54 23.05
C MET A 462 15.28 -8.14 24.12
N GLY A 463 16.55 -8.33 23.80
CA GLY A 463 17.56 -8.78 24.76
C GLY A 463 17.75 -7.83 25.94
N GLU A 464 17.81 -6.52 25.68
CA GLU A 464 17.92 -5.49 26.72
C GLU A 464 16.70 -5.50 27.68
N LEU A 465 15.49 -5.68 27.16
CA LEU A 465 14.30 -5.82 27.99
C LEU A 465 14.36 -7.10 28.86
N MET A 466 14.88 -8.19 28.30
CA MET A 466 15.03 -9.46 29.01
C MET A 466 16.08 -9.42 30.14
N ASP A 467 17.00 -8.45 30.15
CA ASP A 467 17.91 -8.25 31.29
C ASP A 467 17.16 -7.87 32.58
N THR A 468 15.97 -7.27 32.43
CA THR A 468 15.06 -6.89 33.52
C THR A 468 13.93 -7.90 33.75
N TRP A 469 14.03 -9.11 33.18
CA TRP A 469 12.96 -10.10 33.22
C TRP A 469 12.59 -10.49 34.66
N PRO A 470 11.30 -10.52 35.03
CA PRO A 470 10.90 -10.88 36.40
C PRO A 470 11.13 -12.37 36.71
N MET A 471 11.83 -12.66 37.82
CA MET A 471 12.15 -14.04 38.24
C MET A 471 10.98 -14.78 38.94
N GLY A 472 9.86 -14.10 39.18
CA GLY A 472 8.66 -14.70 39.76
C GLY A 472 7.83 -15.47 38.73
N ARG A 473 7.49 -16.73 39.02
CA ARG A 473 6.67 -17.60 38.14
C ARG A 473 7.19 -17.71 36.71
N VAL A 474 8.49 -17.89 36.56
CA VAL A 474 9.18 -17.94 35.25
C VAL A 474 8.49 -18.87 34.25
N GLY A 475 8.06 -20.05 34.66
CA GLY A 475 7.36 -21.00 33.77
C GLY A 475 6.02 -20.48 33.23
N GLU A 476 5.25 -19.75 34.04
CA GLU A 476 3.99 -19.11 33.59
C GLU A 476 4.30 -17.97 32.61
N ARG A 477 5.28 -17.11 32.95
CA ARG A 477 5.70 -15.98 32.11
C ARG A 477 6.26 -16.40 30.76
N ILE A 478 7.07 -17.48 30.74
CA ILE A 478 7.52 -18.10 29.48
C ILE A 478 6.32 -18.63 28.68
N GLY A 479 5.33 -19.22 29.37
CA GLY A 479 4.07 -19.62 28.74
C GLY A 479 3.35 -18.46 28.06
N THR A 480 3.19 -17.34 28.76
CA THR A 480 2.61 -16.10 28.22
C THR A 480 3.39 -15.60 27.01
N LEU A 481 4.73 -15.56 27.06
CA LEU A 481 5.58 -15.18 25.93
C LEU A 481 5.32 -16.08 24.71
N VAL A 482 5.33 -17.41 24.89
CA VAL A 482 5.13 -18.37 23.79
C VAL A 482 3.73 -18.25 23.20
N GLU A 483 2.70 -18.11 24.02
CA GLU A 483 1.32 -17.89 23.58
C GLU A 483 1.16 -16.55 22.84
N ALA A 484 1.84 -15.51 23.34
CA ALA A 484 1.89 -14.17 22.79
C ALA A 484 2.70 -14.05 21.47
N VAL A 485 3.61 -14.98 21.20
CA VAL A 485 4.29 -15.09 19.89
C VAL A 485 3.49 -16.00 18.95
N GLY A 486 2.95 -17.11 19.47
CA GLY A 486 2.06 -18.04 18.78
C GLY A 486 2.70 -18.89 17.68
N ARG A 487 3.83 -18.50 17.09
CA ARG A 487 4.58 -19.27 16.07
C ARG A 487 5.83 -19.94 16.65
N PRO A 488 5.99 -21.27 16.53
CA PRO A 488 7.12 -22.00 17.11
C PRO A 488 8.49 -21.45 16.70
N GLU A 489 8.69 -21.15 15.41
CA GLU A 489 9.98 -20.67 14.88
C GLU A 489 10.41 -19.33 15.52
N THR A 490 9.46 -18.41 15.67
CA THR A 490 9.69 -17.11 16.31
C THR A 490 9.84 -17.24 17.82
N SER A 491 9.08 -18.15 18.44
CA SER A 491 9.21 -18.46 19.87
C SER A 491 10.60 -19.02 20.19
N CYS A 492 11.15 -19.91 19.35
CA CYS A 492 12.51 -20.43 19.53
C CYS A 492 13.56 -19.32 19.59
N LEU A 493 13.48 -18.33 18.70
CA LEU A 493 14.40 -17.18 18.69
C LEU A 493 14.32 -16.38 19.99
N ALA A 494 13.11 -16.01 20.41
CA ALA A 494 12.89 -15.25 21.63
C ALA A 494 13.35 -16.02 22.89
N LEU A 495 13.07 -17.33 22.95
CA LEU A 495 13.48 -18.18 24.05
C LEU A 495 15.00 -18.39 24.11
N ALA A 496 15.68 -18.48 22.96
CA ALA A 496 17.13 -18.55 22.92
C ALA A 496 17.78 -17.27 23.46
N ILE A 497 17.28 -16.10 23.05
CA ILE A 497 17.75 -14.80 23.57
C ILE A 497 17.50 -14.72 25.09
N LEU A 498 16.30 -15.11 25.56
CA LEU A 498 16.00 -15.15 26.99
C LEU A 498 16.95 -16.07 27.76
N ALA A 499 17.20 -17.27 27.25
CA ALA A 499 18.08 -18.25 27.90
C ALA A 499 19.51 -17.74 28.02
N GLU A 500 20.04 -17.08 26.98
CA GLU A 500 21.38 -16.46 26.98
C GLU A 500 21.49 -15.35 28.03
N ARG A 501 20.52 -14.44 28.09
CA ARG A 501 20.51 -13.33 29.07
C ARG A 501 20.42 -13.84 30.51
N LEU A 502 19.59 -14.85 30.75
CA LEU A 502 19.48 -15.49 32.07
C LEU A 502 20.76 -16.22 32.46
N ALA A 503 21.39 -16.92 31.51
CA ALA A 503 22.64 -17.64 31.75
C ALA A 503 23.82 -16.70 32.06
N ALA A 504 23.90 -15.54 31.40
CA ALA A 504 24.93 -14.54 31.67
C ALA A 504 24.89 -14.05 33.14
N GLY A 505 23.70 -13.93 33.73
CA GLY A 505 23.53 -13.54 35.13
C GLY A 505 23.61 -14.69 36.15
N ALA A 506 23.79 -15.94 35.71
CA ALA A 506 23.73 -17.11 36.60
C ALA A 506 24.85 -17.16 37.65
N ALA A 507 26.00 -16.54 37.37
CA ALA A 507 27.11 -16.43 38.31
C ALA A 507 26.76 -15.55 39.53
N GLU A 508 25.98 -14.49 39.31
CA GLU A 508 25.56 -13.54 40.34
C GLU A 508 24.33 -14.04 41.10
N ASP A 509 23.36 -14.62 40.38
CA ASP A 509 22.14 -15.18 40.95
C ASP A 509 21.88 -16.59 40.41
N HIS A 510 22.10 -17.58 41.26
CA HIS A 510 21.98 -19.00 40.91
C HIS A 510 20.53 -19.39 40.57
N SER A 511 19.53 -18.60 40.97
CA SER A 511 18.13 -18.85 40.58
C SER A 511 17.91 -18.65 39.08
N ARG A 512 18.71 -17.78 38.43
CA ARG A 512 18.70 -17.55 36.97
C ARG A 512 19.13 -18.78 36.19
N ALA A 513 20.01 -19.63 36.73
CA ALA A 513 20.38 -20.90 36.08
C ALA A 513 19.18 -21.85 35.96
N ALA A 514 18.28 -21.87 36.94
CA ALA A 514 17.06 -22.67 36.86
C ALA A 514 16.07 -22.10 35.83
N ALA A 515 15.94 -20.77 35.77
CA ALA A 515 15.14 -20.07 34.78
C ALA A 515 15.66 -20.30 33.34
N ALA A 516 16.98 -20.22 33.13
CA ALA A 516 17.63 -20.47 31.86
C ALA A 516 17.39 -21.92 31.38
N ARG A 517 17.43 -22.91 32.28
CA ARG A 517 17.08 -24.31 31.93
C ARG A 517 15.63 -24.45 31.49
N GLU A 518 14.69 -23.78 32.16
CA GLU A 518 13.28 -23.81 31.74
C GLU A 518 13.12 -23.17 30.36
N ALA A 519 13.79 -22.04 30.09
CA ALA A 519 13.80 -21.41 28.76
C ALA A 519 14.39 -22.34 27.68
N CYS A 520 15.54 -22.99 27.93
CA CYS A 520 16.12 -23.99 27.01
C CYS A 520 15.18 -25.16 26.76
N LYS A 521 14.54 -25.69 27.82
CA LYS A 521 13.57 -26.79 27.71
C LYS A 521 12.39 -26.39 26.83
N ARG A 522 11.77 -25.23 27.08
CA ARG A 522 10.66 -24.73 26.25
C ARG A 522 11.10 -24.42 24.82
N CYS A 523 12.33 -23.96 24.62
CA CYS A 523 12.88 -23.72 23.29
C CYS A 523 12.98 -25.04 22.49
N ARG A 524 13.46 -26.12 23.12
CA ARG A 524 13.48 -27.46 22.51
C ARG A 524 12.07 -27.96 22.16
N GLU A 525 11.11 -27.80 23.06
CA GLU A 525 9.70 -28.15 22.78
C GLU A 525 9.15 -27.38 21.56
N GLN A 526 9.52 -26.11 21.38
CA GLN A 526 9.13 -25.33 20.20
C GLN A 526 9.88 -25.75 18.93
N LEU A 527 11.16 -26.13 19.03
CA LEU A 527 11.94 -26.67 17.91
C LEU A 527 11.31 -27.96 17.38
N ASP A 528 10.86 -28.85 18.25
CA ASP A 528 10.17 -30.09 17.87
C ASP A 528 8.84 -29.82 17.15
N CYS A 529 8.19 -28.69 17.44
CA CYS A 529 6.96 -28.25 16.79
C CYS A 529 7.19 -27.43 15.51
N SER A 530 8.44 -27.03 15.23
CA SER A 530 8.77 -26.15 14.11
C SER A 530 8.84 -26.92 12.79
N LYS A 531 8.27 -26.35 11.71
CA LYS A 531 8.35 -26.97 10.38
C LYS A 531 9.72 -26.71 9.74
N THR A 532 10.28 -25.54 10.03
CA THR A 532 11.58 -25.08 9.54
C THR A 532 12.34 -24.48 10.73
N PRO A 533 13.21 -25.25 11.40
CA PRO A 533 13.91 -24.77 12.58
C PRO A 533 14.83 -23.60 12.22
N PRO A 534 14.79 -22.49 12.98
CA PRO A 534 15.65 -21.33 12.73
C PRO A 534 17.13 -21.69 12.88
N GLU A 535 17.94 -21.20 11.94
CA GLU A 535 19.37 -21.52 11.84
C GLU A 535 20.13 -21.05 13.09
N GLY A 536 21.07 -21.88 13.57
CA GLY A 536 21.92 -21.57 14.72
C GLY A 536 21.25 -21.62 16.09
N VAL A 537 19.92 -21.67 16.20
CA VAL A 537 19.22 -21.67 17.50
C VAL A 537 19.54 -22.90 18.35
N LEU A 538 19.64 -24.08 17.74
CA LEU A 538 20.01 -25.30 18.48
C LEU A 538 21.41 -25.20 19.11
N ALA A 539 22.38 -24.67 18.37
CA ALA A 539 23.75 -24.48 18.86
C ALA A 539 23.80 -23.46 20.00
N ARG A 540 23.03 -22.37 19.89
CA ARG A 540 22.87 -21.36 20.96
C ARG A 540 22.32 -21.98 22.24
N VAL A 541 21.25 -22.78 22.14
CA VAL A 541 20.64 -23.47 23.30
C VAL A 541 21.62 -24.46 23.93
N GLN A 542 22.38 -25.22 23.14
CA GLN A 542 23.41 -26.14 23.65
C GLN A 542 24.52 -25.38 24.41
N ALA A 543 25.01 -24.27 23.86
CA ALA A 543 26.02 -23.43 24.52
C ALA A 543 25.52 -22.87 25.86
N VAL A 544 24.24 -22.46 25.94
CA VAL A 544 23.63 -22.02 27.20
C VAL A 544 23.57 -23.16 28.22
N GLU A 545 23.15 -24.36 27.81
CA GLU A 545 23.09 -25.52 28.69
C GLU A 545 24.47 -25.92 29.24
N GLU A 546 25.51 -25.85 28.42
CA GLU A 546 26.90 -26.05 28.83
C GLU A 546 27.34 -24.99 29.84
N ALA A 547 27.03 -23.70 29.58
CA ALA A 547 27.38 -22.60 30.47
C ALA A 547 26.71 -22.70 31.85
N ILE A 548 25.47 -23.19 31.92
CA ILE A 548 24.72 -23.31 33.19
C ILE A 548 24.83 -24.68 33.88
N ALA A 549 25.56 -25.63 33.28
CA ALA A 549 25.81 -26.96 33.85
C ALA A 549 26.46 -26.94 35.25
N PRO A 550 27.41 -26.02 35.57
CA PRO A 550 28.04 -25.95 36.89
C PRO A 550 27.07 -25.62 38.04
N TYR A 551 25.98 -24.88 37.76
CA TYR A 551 25.04 -24.37 38.77
C TYR A 551 23.93 -25.38 39.12
N GLY A 552 24.26 -26.67 39.23
CA GLY A 552 23.36 -27.82 39.23
C GLY A 552 22.12 -27.76 40.15
N ARG A 553 21.13 -28.63 39.89
CA ARG A 553 19.86 -28.73 40.64
C ARG A 553 20.11 -28.91 42.14
N GLY A 554 19.95 -27.85 42.92
CA GLY A 554 19.79 -27.88 44.38
C GLY A 554 20.70 -28.84 45.14
N ARG A 555 21.93 -28.43 45.45
CA ARG A 555 22.57 -28.81 46.73
C ARG A 555 22.65 -27.58 47.61
N GLY A 556 21.60 -27.36 48.40
CA GLY A 556 21.75 -26.58 49.61
C GLY A 556 22.78 -27.25 50.52
N GLY A 557 23.75 -26.47 51.01
CA GLY A 557 24.51 -26.75 52.21
C GLY A 557 25.59 -27.83 52.11
N ARG A 558 26.82 -27.43 51.80
CA ARG A 558 28.04 -27.60 52.64
C ARG A 558 29.27 -27.40 51.74
N HIS A 559 29.98 -26.29 51.96
CA HIS A 559 31.38 -26.17 51.58
C HIS A 559 32.14 -27.38 52.14
N ARG A 560 32.76 -28.18 51.26
CA ARG A 560 33.97 -28.92 51.62
C ARG A 560 35.06 -27.86 51.76
N ALA A 561 35.64 -27.75 52.96
CA ALA A 561 36.83 -26.97 53.18
C ALA A 561 37.95 -27.44 52.24
N ASP A 562 38.67 -26.49 51.66
CA ASP A 562 39.91 -26.70 50.93
C ASP A 562 40.96 -27.41 51.81
N PRO A 563 41.59 -28.50 51.36
CA PRO A 563 42.78 -29.05 51.99
C PRO A 563 44.02 -28.37 51.39
N ALA A 564 44.18 -27.06 51.60
CA ALA A 564 45.38 -26.35 51.16
C ALA A 564 45.62 -25.08 51.98
N GLN A 565 45.66 -25.19 53.30
CA GLN A 565 46.29 -24.21 54.20
C GLN A 565 46.53 -24.87 55.56
N ALA A 566 47.61 -25.64 55.66
CA ALA A 566 48.23 -25.95 56.94
C ALA A 566 49.26 -24.84 57.24
N PRO A 567 49.32 -24.29 58.46
CA PRO A 567 50.23 -23.21 58.81
C PRO A 567 51.63 -23.74 59.11
N GLU A 568 52.65 -23.13 58.51
CA GLU A 568 54.04 -23.28 58.95
C GLU A 568 54.26 -22.48 60.24
N THR A 569 54.48 -23.19 61.33
CA THR A 569 55.07 -22.66 62.56
C THR A 569 56.58 -22.52 62.39
N GLY A 570 57.12 -21.33 62.65
CA GLY A 570 58.55 -21.07 62.63
C GLY A 570 59.32 -21.71 63.77
N GLN A 571 60.57 -22.07 63.46
CA GLN A 571 61.77 -21.80 64.26
C GLN A 571 62.85 -21.26 63.33
#